data_AF-A0A293M1J0-F1
#
_entry.id   AF-A0A293M1J0-F1
#
_cell.length_a   1.000
_cell.length_b   1.000
_cell.length_c   1.000
_cell.angle_alpha   90.00
_cell.angle_beta   90.00
_cell.angle_gamma   90.00
#
_symmetry.space_group_name_H-M   'P 1'
#
loop_
_entity.id
_entity.type
_entity.pdbx_description
1 polymer ?
#
loop_
_entity_poly.entity_id
_entity_poly.type
_entity_poly.pdbx_seq_one_letter_code
_entity_poly.pdbx_strand_id
1 'polypeptide(L)'
;MIYKSKEFLPVKILIMLYRTLVLPNINYCFLVWGTAPRSALHEILLIQKKFLRLVDGLPYRYTTAGLFENYSMVSVHNMYKCRLLLTYRKVRLDNNAAFFEIANLSRAVHSYPCRYQQKWSSARRRTSYGEQMLQYTIPSLLNNISVDLLTCPMKCILNYFSG
;
A
#
# COMPACT_ATOMS: atom_id res chain seq x y z
N MET A 1 -25.40 -4.32 -6.48
CA MET A 1 -25.63 -3.11 -7.28
C MET A 1 -24.73 -3.07 -8.52
N ILE A 2 -23.39 -3.07 -8.36
CA ILE A 2 -22.43 -3.03 -9.48
C ILE A 2 -22.59 -4.20 -10.48
N TYR A 3 -22.90 -5.40 -10.00
CA TYR A 3 -23.08 -6.58 -10.86
C TYR A 3 -24.18 -6.41 -11.90
N LYS A 4 -25.30 -5.79 -11.51
CA LYS A 4 -26.44 -5.57 -12.42
C LYS A 4 -26.20 -4.43 -13.41
N SER A 5 -25.42 -3.42 -13.01
CA SER A 5 -25.13 -2.26 -13.84
C SER A 5 -24.02 -2.52 -14.86
N LYS A 6 -23.29 -3.63 -14.76
CA LYS A 6 -22.17 -3.94 -15.65
C LYS A 6 -22.59 -4.05 -17.11
N GLU A 7 -23.75 -4.62 -17.40
CA GLU A 7 -24.21 -4.89 -18.76
C GLU A 7 -24.45 -3.61 -19.58
N PHE A 8 -24.70 -2.50 -18.91
CA PHE A 8 -25.06 -1.23 -19.54
C PHE A 8 -23.97 -0.16 -19.42
N LEU A 9 -22.97 -0.36 -18.56
CA LEU A 9 -21.97 0.68 -18.24
C LEU A 9 -20.58 0.32 -18.77
N PRO A 10 -19.87 1.26 -19.41
CA PRO A 10 -18.48 1.06 -19.79
C PRO A 10 -17.58 0.90 -18.57
N VAL A 11 -16.52 0.10 -18.73
CA VAL A 11 -15.50 -0.24 -17.72
C VAL A 11 -15.00 0.98 -16.93
N LYS A 12 -14.75 2.09 -17.63
CA LYS A 12 -14.27 3.35 -17.02
C LYS A 12 -15.22 3.88 -15.94
N ILE A 13 -16.54 3.82 -16.17
CA ILE A 13 -17.54 4.30 -15.21
C ILE A 13 -17.64 3.36 -14.01
N LEU A 14 -17.53 2.05 -14.21
CA LEU A 14 -17.51 1.07 -13.12
C LEU A 14 -16.33 1.31 -12.17
N ILE A 15 -15.15 1.60 -12.71
CA ILE A 15 -13.96 1.94 -11.93
C ILE A 15 -14.15 3.28 -11.20
N MET A 16 -14.77 4.27 -11.86
CA MET A 16 -15.07 5.55 -11.24
C MET A 16 -16.01 5.37 -10.04
N LEU A 17 -17.09 4.59 -10.20
CA LEU A 17 -18.02 4.25 -9.12
C LEU A 17 -17.33 3.54 -7.96
N TYR A 18 -16.40 2.63 -8.25
CA TYR A 18 -15.58 2.00 -7.22
C TYR A 18 -14.75 3.03 -6.44
N ARG A 19 -14.10 3.95 -7.15
CA ARG A 19 -13.27 5.00 -6.55
C ARG A 19 -14.08 6.01 -5.73
N THR A 20 -15.33 6.29 -6.09
CA THR A 20 -16.16 7.26 -5.36
C THR A 20 -16.93 6.65 -4.20
N LEU A 21 -17.35 5.38 -4.30
CA LEU A 21 -18.20 4.75 -3.29
C LEU A 21 -17.44 3.80 -2.37
N VAL A 22 -16.59 2.94 -2.94
CA VAL A 22 -15.95 1.85 -2.18
C VAL A 22 -14.64 2.32 -1.54
N LEU A 23 -13.81 3.04 -2.30
CA LEU A 23 -12.51 3.53 -1.84
C LEU A 23 -12.58 4.40 -0.57
N PRO A 24 -13.49 5.39 -0.40
CA PRO A 24 -13.56 6.16 0.84
C PRO A 24 -13.95 5.31 2.05
N ASN A 25 -14.86 4.34 1.88
CA ASN A 25 -15.22 3.39 2.93
C ASN A 25 -14.04 2.52 3.35
N ILE A 26 -13.31 1.95 2.36
CA ILE A 26 -12.08 1.21 2.63
C ILE A 26 -11.06 2.11 3.33
N ASN A 27 -10.90 3.35 2.88
CA ASN A 27 -9.94 4.29 3.45
C ASN A 27 -10.24 4.65 4.91
N TYR A 28 -11.51 4.71 5.29
CA TYR A 28 -11.98 4.93 6.65
C TYR A 28 -11.74 3.69 7.52
N CYS A 29 -12.24 2.51 7.08
CA CYS A 29 -12.06 1.25 7.82
C CYS A 29 -10.58 0.87 7.97
N PHE A 30 -9.73 1.29 7.04
CA PHE A 30 -8.29 1.08 7.11
C PHE A 30 -7.65 1.66 8.38
N LEU A 31 -8.21 2.69 8.99
CA LEU A 31 -7.72 3.22 10.26
C LEU A 31 -7.77 2.15 11.37
N VAL A 32 -8.80 1.31 11.34
CA VAL A 32 -9.02 0.23 12.32
C VAL A 32 -8.23 -1.03 11.93
N TRP A 33 -8.19 -1.37 10.64
CA TRP A 33 -7.61 -2.63 10.16
C TRP A 33 -6.19 -2.51 9.61
N GLY A 34 -5.54 -1.35 9.71
CA GLY A 34 -4.19 -1.14 9.18
C GLY A 34 -3.14 -2.10 9.77
N THR A 35 -3.35 -2.55 11.00
CA THR A 35 -2.53 -3.54 11.72
C THR A 35 -3.24 -4.90 11.87
N ALA A 36 -4.40 -5.09 11.23
CA ALA A 36 -5.16 -6.32 11.33
C ALA A 36 -4.38 -7.52 10.78
N PRO A 37 -4.69 -8.75 11.26
CA PRO A 37 -4.07 -9.96 10.75
C PRO A 37 -4.37 -10.13 9.26
N ARG A 38 -3.43 -10.80 8.56
CA ARG A 38 -3.53 -11.04 7.11
C ARG A 38 -4.81 -11.78 6.71
N SER A 39 -5.37 -12.59 7.60
CA SER A 39 -6.65 -13.30 7.39
C SER A 39 -7.81 -12.34 7.18
N ALA A 40 -7.95 -11.32 8.01
CA ALA A 40 -9.02 -10.32 7.85
C ALA A 40 -8.85 -9.51 6.55
N LEU A 41 -7.61 -9.17 6.19
CA LEU A 41 -7.32 -8.46 4.94
C LEU A 41 -7.54 -9.34 3.70
N HIS A 42 -7.45 -10.66 3.85
CA HIS A 42 -7.64 -11.61 2.75
C HIS A 42 -9.07 -11.56 2.20
N GLU A 43 -10.07 -11.49 3.07
CA GLU A 43 -11.48 -11.37 2.65
C GLU A 43 -11.72 -10.12 1.81
N ILE A 44 -11.14 -8.98 2.21
CA ILE A 44 -11.25 -7.72 1.46
C ILE A 44 -10.53 -7.84 0.11
N LEU A 45 -9.37 -8.49 0.07
CA LEU A 45 -8.67 -8.77 -1.19
C LEU A 45 -9.51 -9.63 -2.13
N LEU A 46 -10.20 -10.65 -1.61
CA LEU A 46 -11.09 -11.50 -2.41
C LEU A 46 -12.22 -10.67 -3.03
N ILE A 47 -12.78 -9.71 -2.29
CA ILE A 47 -13.79 -8.78 -2.81
C ILE A 47 -13.20 -7.88 -3.91
N GLN A 48 -12.00 -7.32 -3.71
CA GLN A 48 -11.33 -6.52 -4.75
C GLN A 48 -11.09 -7.35 -6.03
N LYS A 49 -10.58 -8.58 -5.90
CA LYS A 49 -10.36 -9.50 -7.03
C LYS A 49 -11.64 -9.87 -7.75
N LYS A 50 -12.73 -10.11 -7.01
CA LYS A 50 -14.07 -10.35 -7.58
C LYS A 50 -14.55 -9.13 -8.38
N PHE A 51 -14.37 -7.92 -7.85
CA PHE A 51 -14.71 -6.68 -8.55
C PHE A 51 -13.91 -6.51 -9.85
N LEU A 52 -12.60 -6.69 -9.83
CA LEU A 52 -11.77 -6.57 -11.03
C LEU A 52 -12.15 -7.58 -12.13
N ARG A 53 -12.41 -8.84 -11.75
CA ARG A 53 -12.90 -9.86 -12.69
C ARG A 53 -14.27 -9.51 -13.26
N LEU A 54 -15.15 -8.94 -12.44
CA LEU A 54 -16.47 -8.50 -12.88
C LEU A 54 -16.34 -7.39 -13.91
N VAL A 55 -15.50 -6.38 -13.66
CA VAL A 55 -15.27 -5.26 -14.58
C VAL A 55 -14.79 -5.76 -15.95
N ASP A 56 -13.84 -6.69 -15.97
CA ASP A 56 -13.24 -7.20 -17.21
C ASP A 56 -14.01 -8.37 -17.84
N GLY A 57 -15.04 -8.89 -17.15
CA GLY A 57 -15.81 -10.05 -17.62
C GLY A 57 -15.05 -11.37 -17.66
N LEU A 58 -14.00 -11.47 -16.87
CA LEU A 58 -13.16 -12.66 -16.81
C LEU A 58 -13.78 -13.78 -15.96
N PRO A 59 -13.45 -15.05 -16.27
CA PRO A 59 -13.95 -16.18 -15.50
C PRO A 59 -13.39 -16.17 -14.07
N TYR A 60 -14.11 -16.84 -13.16
CA TYR A 60 -13.77 -16.84 -11.73
C TYR A 60 -12.34 -17.29 -11.41
N ARG A 61 -11.74 -18.17 -12.22
CA ARG A 61 -10.39 -18.70 -12.00
C ARG A 61 -9.27 -17.90 -12.65
N TYR A 62 -9.58 -16.82 -13.36
CA TYR A 62 -8.54 -16.03 -14.05
C TYR A 62 -7.62 -15.28 -13.07
N THR A 63 -6.35 -15.16 -13.45
CA THR A 63 -5.30 -14.51 -12.67
C THR A 63 -5.52 -12.99 -12.60
N THR A 64 -5.52 -12.44 -11.39
CA THR A 64 -5.85 -11.02 -11.15
C THR A 64 -4.63 -10.11 -11.02
N ALA A 65 -3.41 -10.66 -11.08
CA ALA A 65 -2.16 -9.91 -10.86
C ALA A 65 -2.03 -8.70 -11.83
N GLY A 66 -2.12 -8.92 -13.14
CA GLY A 66 -2.04 -7.82 -14.12
C GLY A 66 -3.22 -6.84 -14.12
N LEU A 67 -4.38 -7.23 -13.54
CA LEU A 67 -5.55 -6.35 -13.51
C LEU A 67 -5.35 -5.18 -12.54
N PHE A 68 -4.65 -5.39 -11.43
CA PHE A 68 -4.38 -4.32 -10.47
C PHE A 68 -3.51 -3.22 -11.10
N GLU A 69 -2.50 -3.61 -11.86
CA GLU A 69 -1.62 -2.69 -12.60
C GLU A 69 -2.40 -1.92 -13.69
N ASN A 70 -3.17 -2.64 -14.51
CA ASN A 70 -3.96 -2.05 -15.60
C ASN A 70 -4.91 -0.95 -15.11
N TYR A 71 -5.53 -1.18 -13.94
CA TYR A 71 -6.49 -0.24 -13.36
C TYR A 71 -5.87 0.73 -12.35
N SER A 72 -4.55 0.71 -12.18
CA SER A 72 -3.79 1.51 -11.19
C SER A 72 -4.45 1.43 -9.81
N MET A 73 -4.71 0.21 -9.38
CA MET A 73 -5.38 -0.11 -8.13
C MET A 73 -4.41 -0.86 -7.20
N VAL A 74 -4.36 -0.41 -5.95
CA VAL A 74 -3.46 -0.99 -4.96
C VAL A 74 -4.16 -2.14 -4.24
N SER A 75 -3.47 -3.26 -4.10
CA SER A 75 -3.96 -4.40 -3.32
C SER A 75 -4.07 -4.03 -1.84
N VAL A 76 -5.08 -4.56 -1.14
CA VAL A 76 -5.25 -4.28 0.31
C VAL A 76 -3.98 -4.55 1.11
N HIS A 77 -3.24 -5.61 0.78
CA HIS A 77 -1.99 -5.95 1.45
C HIS A 77 -0.91 -4.88 1.29
N ASN A 78 -0.82 -4.26 0.11
CA ASN A 78 0.16 -3.22 -0.17
C ASN A 78 -0.36 -1.82 0.22
N MET A 79 -1.66 -1.68 0.48
CA MET A 79 -2.30 -0.40 0.83
C MET A 79 -1.70 0.23 2.10
N TYR A 80 -1.34 -0.59 3.10
CA TYR A 80 -0.67 -0.09 4.30
C TYR A 80 0.70 0.51 3.99
N LYS A 81 1.53 -0.22 3.24
CA LYS A 81 2.85 0.25 2.82
C LYS A 81 2.75 1.52 1.97
N CYS A 82 1.81 1.55 1.03
CA CYS A 82 1.52 2.74 0.21
C CYS A 82 1.20 3.95 1.06
N ARG A 83 0.23 3.81 1.97
CA ARG A 83 -0.25 4.94 2.77
C ARG A 83 0.87 5.45 3.68
N LEU A 84 1.61 4.54 4.32
CA LEU A 84 2.75 4.86 5.18
C LEU A 84 3.86 5.62 4.43
N LEU A 85 4.09 5.28 3.18
CA LEU A 85 5.06 5.96 2.31
C LEU A 85 4.56 7.33 1.85
N LEU A 86 3.27 7.45 1.52
CA LEU A 86 2.65 8.75 1.21
C LEU A 86 2.66 9.68 2.42
N THR A 87 2.41 9.17 3.63
CA THR A 87 2.50 9.96 4.86
C THR A 87 3.94 10.38 5.14
N TYR A 88 4.91 9.47 4.97
CA TYR A 88 6.33 9.80 5.09
C TYR A 88 6.73 10.93 4.15
N ARG A 89 6.31 10.86 2.88
CA ARG A 89 6.58 11.92 1.90
C ARG A 89 5.98 13.25 2.32
N LYS A 90 4.71 13.28 2.75
CA LYS A 90 4.05 14.51 3.22
C LYS A 90 4.79 15.11 4.41
N VAL A 91 5.07 14.31 5.44
CA VAL A 91 5.84 14.71 6.61
C VAL A 91 7.22 15.27 6.24
N ARG A 92 7.88 14.66 5.26
CA ARG A 92 9.20 15.09 4.78
C ARG A 92 9.13 16.45 4.08
N LEU A 93 8.05 16.75 3.37
CA LEU A 93 7.80 18.04 2.73
C LEU A 93 7.40 19.11 3.75
N ASP A 94 6.54 18.76 4.71
CA ASP A 94 6.04 19.65 5.76
C ASP A 94 7.06 19.84 6.91
N ASN A 95 8.19 19.12 6.85
CA ASN A 95 9.26 19.09 7.84
C ASN A 95 8.78 18.85 9.29
N ASN A 96 7.78 17.98 9.47
CA ASN A 96 7.18 17.72 10.77
C ASN A 96 8.05 16.75 11.59
N ALA A 97 8.73 17.27 12.62
CA ALA A 97 9.64 16.52 13.48
C ALA A 97 8.95 15.41 14.30
N ALA A 98 7.69 15.60 14.72
CA ALA A 98 7.00 14.69 15.62
C ALA A 98 6.85 13.27 15.04
N PHE A 99 6.63 13.15 13.72
CA PHE A 99 6.53 11.85 13.07
C PHE A 99 7.87 11.10 13.06
N PHE A 100 8.99 11.81 12.87
CA PHE A 100 10.32 11.20 12.89
C PHE A 100 10.70 10.69 14.28
N GLU A 101 10.28 11.40 15.33
CA GLU A 101 10.46 10.97 16.72
C GLU A 101 9.63 9.71 17.04
N ILE A 102 8.35 9.69 16.68
CA ILE A 102 7.46 8.52 16.88
C ILE A 102 7.99 7.30 16.12
N ALA A 103 8.49 7.52 14.90
CA ALA A 103 9.08 6.47 14.08
C ALA A 103 10.49 6.06 14.53
N ASN A 104 11.14 6.81 15.44
CA ASN A 104 12.54 6.64 15.85
C ASN A 104 13.49 6.41 14.65
N LEU A 105 13.29 7.18 13.58
CA LEU A 105 13.96 6.95 12.31
C LEU A 105 15.38 7.52 12.35
N SER A 106 16.39 6.67 12.56
CA SER A 106 17.80 7.06 12.53
C SER A 106 18.52 6.48 11.32
N ARG A 107 19.49 7.23 10.77
CA ARG A 107 20.37 6.70 9.73
C ARG A 107 21.28 5.64 10.34
N ALA A 108 21.45 4.52 9.64
CA ALA A 108 22.35 3.49 10.11
C ALA A 108 23.80 4.00 9.96
N VAL A 109 24.50 4.09 11.08
CA VAL A 109 25.93 4.44 11.12
C VAL A 109 26.71 3.16 10.91
N HIS A 110 27.38 3.05 9.75
CA HIS A 110 28.23 1.92 9.43
C HIS A 110 29.68 2.42 9.39
N SER A 111 30.57 1.75 10.14
CA SER A 111 31.98 2.11 10.19
C SER A 111 32.74 1.70 8.91
N TYR A 112 32.16 0.83 8.09
CA TYR A 112 32.77 0.30 6.88
C TYR A 112 31.70 0.06 5.78
N PRO A 113 32.06 0.22 4.50
CA PRO A 113 31.13 -0.02 3.39
C PRO A 113 30.94 -1.52 3.18
N CYS A 114 29.80 -2.05 3.61
CA CYS A 114 29.38 -3.41 3.28
C CYS A 114 28.54 -3.44 2.00
N ARG A 115 28.63 -4.54 1.25
CA ARG A 115 27.88 -4.78 0.00
C ARG A 115 26.35 -4.59 0.14
N TYR A 116 25.80 -4.77 1.34
CA TYR A 116 24.39 -4.52 1.65
C TYR A 116 24.22 -3.48 2.77
N GLN A 117 24.69 -2.26 2.50
CA GLN A 117 24.59 -1.16 3.46
C GLN A 117 23.16 -0.60 3.49
N GLN A 118 22.43 -0.89 4.56
CA GLN A 118 21.11 -0.30 4.79
C GLN A 118 21.23 1.19 5.14
N LYS A 119 20.39 2.03 4.53
CA LYS A 119 20.39 3.49 4.75
C LYS A 119 19.79 3.87 6.12
N TRP A 120 18.78 3.13 6.57
CA TRP A 120 18.05 3.37 7.80
C TRP A 120 18.28 2.24 8.80
N SER A 121 18.46 2.59 10.08
CA SER A 121 18.55 1.61 11.15
C SER A 121 17.16 1.00 11.39
N SER A 122 17.09 -0.32 11.54
CA SER A 122 15.83 -1.01 11.84
C SER A 122 15.87 -1.54 13.26
N ALA A 123 14.84 -1.26 14.05
CA ALA A 123 14.76 -1.74 15.43
C ALA A 123 14.79 -3.29 15.50
N ARG A 124 15.49 -3.84 16.49
CA ARG A 124 15.52 -5.29 16.72
C ARG A 124 14.17 -5.77 17.20
N ARG A 125 13.55 -6.72 16.48
CA ARG A 125 12.25 -7.28 16.83
C ARG A 125 12.39 -8.60 17.57
N ARG A 126 11.53 -8.82 18.57
CA ARG A 126 11.41 -10.09 19.31
C ARG A 126 10.03 -10.75 19.18
N THR A 127 9.02 -10.03 18.68
CA THR A 127 7.63 -10.48 18.60
C THR A 127 7.00 -10.13 17.26
N SER A 128 5.94 -10.86 16.88
CA SER A 128 5.13 -10.59 15.68
C SER A 128 4.47 -9.21 15.70
N TYR A 129 4.06 -8.74 16.88
CA TYR A 129 3.52 -7.38 17.06
C TYR A 129 4.56 -6.30 16.76
N GLY A 130 5.82 -6.52 17.17
CA GLY A 130 6.93 -5.62 16.85
C GLY A 130 7.15 -5.46 15.34
N GLU A 131 6.67 -6.40 14.52
CA GLU A 131 6.72 -6.29 13.06
C GLU A 131 5.78 -5.24 12.49
N GLN A 132 4.69 -4.94 13.20
CA GLN A 132 3.66 -4.02 12.78
C GLN A 132 3.90 -2.59 13.26
N MET A 133 4.83 -2.41 14.21
CA MET A 133 5.18 -1.11 14.78
C MET A 133 5.83 -0.20 13.73
N LEU A 134 5.47 1.08 13.75
CA LEU A 134 6.01 2.10 12.84
C LEU A 134 7.55 2.16 12.84
N GLN A 135 8.15 1.96 14.03
CA GLN A 135 9.59 1.95 14.24
C GLN A 135 10.33 0.87 13.45
N TYR A 136 9.63 -0.20 13.06
CA TYR A 136 10.20 -1.21 12.19
C TYR A 136 9.69 -1.09 10.76
N THR A 137 8.38 -0.90 10.57
CA THR A 137 7.76 -0.91 9.24
C THR A 137 8.29 0.22 8.36
N ILE A 138 8.55 1.41 8.92
CA ILE A 138 9.09 2.56 8.17
C ILE A 138 10.54 2.29 7.71
N PRO A 139 11.52 2.03 8.60
CA PRO A 139 12.89 1.78 8.14
C PRO A 139 13.00 0.59 7.18
N SER A 140 12.30 -0.51 7.47
CA SER A 140 12.34 -1.70 6.62
C SER A 140 11.76 -1.43 5.23
N LEU A 141 10.68 -0.65 5.14
CA LEU A 141 10.09 -0.24 3.87
C LEU A 141 11.06 0.67 3.10
N LEU A 142 11.61 1.70 3.74
CA LEU A 142 12.52 2.65 3.09
C LEU A 142 13.82 2.00 2.61
N ASN A 143 14.31 0.97 3.29
CA ASN A 143 15.48 0.21 2.87
C ASN A 143 15.23 -0.68 1.64
N ASN A 144 13.98 -1.14 1.46
CA ASN A 144 13.62 -2.01 0.34
C ASN A 144 13.20 -1.24 -0.93
N ILE A 145 13.02 0.08 -0.83
CA ILE A 145 12.59 0.90 -1.97
C ILE A 145 13.81 1.47 -2.69
N SER A 146 13.90 1.20 -3.99
CA SER A 146 14.89 1.79 -4.89
C SER A 146 14.44 3.12 -5.51
N VAL A 147 13.18 3.51 -5.34
CA VAL A 147 12.57 4.67 -5.97
C VAL A 147 12.78 5.95 -5.14
N ASP A 148 13.15 7.03 -5.82
CA ASP A 148 13.24 8.35 -5.22
C ASP A 148 11.85 8.93 -4.89
N LEU A 149 11.52 8.90 -3.60
CA LEU A 149 10.18 9.25 -3.09
C LEU A 149 9.81 10.73 -3.27
N LEU A 150 10.80 11.62 -3.40
CA LEU A 150 10.62 13.06 -3.48
C LEU A 150 10.31 13.52 -4.91
N THR A 151 10.91 12.87 -5.91
CA THR A 151 10.82 13.26 -7.33
C THR A 151 9.74 12.47 -8.07
N CYS A 152 9.38 11.26 -7.66
CA CYS A 152 8.39 10.46 -8.39
C CYS A 152 6.96 11.05 -8.28
N PRO A 153 6.11 10.96 -9.31
CA PRO A 153 4.69 11.29 -9.20
C PRO A 153 3.94 10.29 -8.31
N MET A 154 2.79 10.69 -7.73
CA MET A 154 1.98 9.78 -6.90
C MET A 154 1.58 8.49 -7.64
N LYS A 155 1.32 8.57 -8.95
CA LYS A 155 0.98 7.41 -9.77
C LYS A 155 2.11 6.38 -9.83
N CYS A 156 3.37 6.82 -9.85
CA CYS A 156 4.54 5.94 -9.82
C CYS A 156 4.59 5.11 -8.52
N ILE A 157 4.29 5.74 -7.39
CA ILE A 157 4.20 5.06 -6.08
C ILE A 157 3.07 4.02 -6.12
N LEU A 158 1.89 4.38 -6.63
CA LEU A 158 0.76 3.45 -6.70
C LEU A 158 1.07 2.24 -7.59
N ASN A 159 1.75 2.46 -8.73
CA ASN A 159 2.12 1.39 -9.65
C ASN A 159 3.16 0.43 -9.05
N TYR A 160 4.10 0.93 -8.23
CA TYR A 160 5.07 0.09 -7.53
C TYR A 160 4.40 -0.95 -6.63
N PHE A 161 3.20 -0.66 -6.13
CA PHE A 161 2.47 -1.51 -5.19
C PHE A 161 1.26 -2.21 -5.80
N SER A 162 0.98 -2.00 -7.09
CA SER A 162 -0.06 -2.72 -7.82
C SER A 162 0.39 -4.08 -8.36
N GLY A 163 1.70 -4.32 -8.44
CA GLY A 163 2.31 -5.61 -8.78
C GLY A 163 2.46 -6.59 -7.62
#